data_AF-A0A024F8F3-F1
#
_entry.id   AF-A0A024F8F3-F1
#
_cell.length_a   1.000
_cell.length_b   1.000
_cell.length_c   1.000
_cell.angle_alpha   90.00
_cell.angle_beta   90.00
_cell.angle_gamma   90.00
#
_symmetry.space_group_name_H-M   'P 1'
#
loop_
_entity.id
_entity.type
_entity.pdbx_description
1 polymer ?
#
loop_
_entity_poly.entity_id
_entity_poly.type
_entity_poly.pdbx_seq_one_letter_code
_entity_poly.pdbx_strand_id
1 'polypeptide(L)' 'DMFVMDDGWFGKRDSDNAGLGDYTVNRKKLPRGLSEFSNRIHRMGMLFGLWLEPEMVNPES' A
#
# COMPACT_ATOMS: atom_id res chain seq x y z
N ASP A 1 15.94 5.46 11.16
CA ASP A 1 15.72 4.70 9.91
C ASP A 1 14.26 4.73 9.49
N MET A 2 13.99 4.50 8.20
CA MET A 2 12.64 4.53 7.61
C MET A 2 12.42 3.31 6.72
N PHE A 3 11.25 2.70 6.85
CA PHE A 3 10.75 1.67 5.94
C PHE A 3 9.69 2.29 5.04
N VAL A 4 9.84 2.14 3.73
CA VAL A 4 8.85 2.62 2.74
C VAL A 4 8.18 1.41 2.10
N MET A 5 6.85 1.38 2.14
CA MET A 5 6.08 0.41 1.39
C MET A 5 5.74 0.97 0.01
N ASP A 6 6.28 0.31 -1.01
CA ASP A 6 6.13 0.67 -2.42
C ASP A 6 4.82 0.12 -3.01
N ASP A 7 4.71 0.08 -4.35
CA ASP A 7 3.51 -0.33 -5.09
C ASP A 7 2.94 -1.70 -4.66
N GLY A 8 1.63 -1.87 -4.82
CA GLY A 8 0.93 -3.14 -4.62
C GLY A 8 0.13 -3.28 -3.33
N TRP A 9 0.11 -2.26 -2.46
CA TRP A 9 -0.60 -2.32 -1.18
C TRP A 9 -2.13 -2.11 -1.27
N PHE A 10 -2.62 -1.68 -2.43
CA PHE A 10 -4.00 -1.25 -2.67
C PHE A 10 -4.69 -2.08 -3.76
N GLY A 11 -6.02 -1.97 -3.82
CA GLY A 11 -6.87 -2.53 -4.88
C GLY A 11 -6.55 -3.99 -5.23
N LYS A 12 -6.62 -4.29 -6.54
CA LYS A 12 -6.16 -5.55 -7.15
C LYS A 12 -4.75 -5.40 -7.77
N ARG A 13 -3.91 -4.53 -7.18
CA ARG A 13 -2.57 -4.20 -7.67
C ARG A 13 -1.57 -5.34 -7.43
N ASP A 14 -1.77 -6.44 -8.14
CA ASP A 14 -0.88 -7.61 -8.17
C ASP A 14 0.07 -7.59 -9.38
N SER A 15 -0.22 -6.70 -10.34
CA SER A 15 0.62 -6.35 -11.48
C SER A 15 0.41 -4.86 -11.82
N ASP A 16 1.21 -4.33 -12.74
CA ASP A 16 1.13 -2.96 -13.26
C ASP A 16 -0.13 -2.68 -14.11
N ASN A 17 -0.85 -3.74 -14.52
CA ASN A 17 -2.01 -3.65 -15.42
C ASN A 17 -3.34 -3.29 -14.74
N ALA A 18 -3.42 -3.28 -13.39
CA ALA A 18 -4.67 -3.04 -12.67
C ALA A 18 -4.47 -2.28 -11.36
N GLY A 19 -5.52 -1.62 -10.86
CA GLY A 19 -5.60 -1.09 -9.49
C GLY A 19 -5.19 0.36 -9.27
N LEU A 20 -4.49 1.05 -10.19
CA LEU A 20 -4.24 2.49 -10.06
C LEU A 20 -5.55 3.27 -10.05
N GLY A 21 -5.70 4.21 -9.12
CA GLY A 21 -6.97 4.89 -8.83
C GLY A 21 -7.75 4.27 -7.67
N ASP A 22 -7.57 2.98 -7.38
CA ASP A 22 -8.24 2.28 -6.28
C ASP A 22 -7.38 2.21 -5.01
N TYR A 23 -7.16 3.34 -4.36
CA TYR A 23 -6.30 3.46 -3.17
C TYR A 23 -6.88 2.85 -1.87
N THR A 24 -7.81 1.90 -1.99
CA THR A 24 -8.31 1.12 -0.86
C THR A 24 -7.33 0.01 -0.52
N VAL A 25 -6.98 -0.12 0.77
CA VAL A 25 -6.04 -1.14 1.24
C VAL A 25 -6.47 -2.55 0.82
N ASN A 26 -5.56 -3.28 0.18
CA ASN A 26 -5.76 -4.68 -0.16
C ASN A 26 -5.71 -5.55 1.10
N ARG A 27 -6.88 -5.91 1.64
CA ARG A 27 -7.01 -6.74 2.85
C ARG A 27 -6.61 -8.21 2.65
N LYS A 28 -6.40 -8.68 1.42
CA LYS A 28 -5.81 -10.01 1.20
C LYS A 28 -4.31 -9.99 1.53
N LYS A 29 -3.60 -8.93 1.12
CA LYS A 29 -2.17 -8.72 1.42
C LYS A 29 -1.93 -8.21 2.84
N LEU A 30 -2.78 -7.29 3.28
CA LEU A 30 -2.72 -6.67 4.61
C LEU A 30 -4.02 -6.98 5.39
N PRO A 31 -4.20 -8.20 5.92
CA PRO A 31 -5.45 -8.59 6.60
C PRO A 31 -5.86 -7.65 7.72
N ARG A 32 -4.89 -7.17 8.50
CA ARG A 32 -5.10 -6.21 9.59
C ARG A 32 -4.97 -4.75 9.16
N GLY A 33 -4.71 -4.51 7.88
CA GLY A 33 -4.63 -3.20 7.25
C GLY A 33 -3.34 -2.44 7.54
N LEU A 34 -3.22 -1.26 6.92
CA LEU A 34 -2.04 -0.40 7.03
C LEU A 34 -1.73 0.02 8.47
N SER A 35 -2.74 0.31 9.28
CA SER A 35 -2.53 0.77 10.66
C SER A 35 -1.81 -0.27 11.52
N GLU A 36 -2.16 -1.55 11.40
CA GLU A 36 -1.46 -2.59 12.17
C GLU A 36 -0.03 -2.76 11.68
N PHE A 37 0.18 -2.71 10.36
CA PHE A 37 1.50 -2.82 9.76
C PHE A 37 2.41 -1.67 10.17
N SER A 38 1.98 -0.42 10.02
CA SER A 38 2.77 0.76 10.39
C SER A 38 3.08 0.78 11.89
N ASN A 39 2.13 0.36 12.74
CA ASN A 39 2.36 0.23 14.18
C ASN A 39 3.46 -0.80 14.51
N ARG A 40 3.58 -1.90 13.75
CA ARG A 40 4.70 -2.84 13.93
C ARG A 40 6.03 -2.19 13.58
N ILE A 41 6.10 -1.45 12.46
CA ILE A 41 7.29 -0.74 12.03
C ILE A 41 7.72 0.30 13.07
N HIS A 42 6.78 1.11 13.59
CA HIS A 42 7.07 2.08 14.65
C HIS A 42 7.59 1.41 15.93
N ARG A 43 7.05 0.25 16.32
CA ARG A 43 7.56 -0.53 17.48
C ARG A 43 8.98 -1.05 17.29
N MET A 44 9.46 -1.16 16.05
CA MET A 44 10.83 -1.52 15.72
C MET A 44 11.77 -0.31 15.70
N GLY A 45 11.29 0.89 16.04
CA GLY A 45 12.09 2.13 16.08
C GLY A 45 12.30 2.78 14.71
N MET A 46 11.51 2.40 13.69
CA MET A 46 11.60 2.94 12.33
C MET A 46 10.39 3.79 11.98
N LEU A 47 10.57 4.80 11.13
CA LEU A 47 9.45 5.53 10.51
C LEU A 47 8.82 4.70 9.38
N PHE A 48 7.56 4.99 9.05
CA PHE A 48 6.83 4.32 7.97
C PHE A 48 6.44 5.31 6.85
N GLY A 49 6.85 5.02 5.61
CA GLY A 49 6.45 5.73 4.40
C GLY A 49 5.56 4.86 3.50
N LEU A 50 4.76 5.50 2.65
CA LEU A 50 3.82 4.84 1.75
C LEU A 50 3.86 5.49 0.36
N TRP A 51 3.95 4.67 -0.68
CA TRP A 51 3.92 5.12 -2.07
C TRP A 51 2.49 5.35 -2.58
N LEU A 52 2.32 6.37 -3.42
CA LEU A 52 1.07 6.77 -4.08
C LEU A 52 1.37 7.32 -5.47
N GLU A 53 0.50 7.03 -6.46
CA GLU A 53 0.56 7.58 -7.83
C GLU A 53 -0.78 8.18 -8.25
N PRO A 54 -1.26 9.23 -7.56
CA PRO A 54 -2.64 9.72 -7.68
C PRO A 54 -3.00 10.27 -9.07
N GLU A 55 -2.01 10.50 -9.93
CA GLU A 55 -2.17 11.04 -11.28
C GLU A 55 -2.64 9.99 -12.29
N MET A 56 -2.61 8.70 -11.93
CA MET A 56 -2.86 7.58 -12.84
C MET A 56 -4.10 6.76 -12.46
N VAL A 57 -4.74 6.16 -13.47
CA VAL A 57 -5.86 5.22 -13.32
C VAL A 57 -5.71 4.08 -14.34
N ASN A 58 -5.98 2.83 -13.94
CA ASN A 58 -6.04 1.70 -14.87
C ASN A 58 -7.47 1.58 -15.46
N PRO A 59 -7.64 1.14 -16.72
CA PRO A 59 -8.97 0.83 -17.27
C PRO A 59 -9.72 -0.26 -16.49
N GLU A 60 -8.99 -1.15 -15.80
CA GLU A 60 -9.53 -2.20 -14.93
C GLU A 60 -9.43 -1.83 -13.43
N SER A 61 -9.75 -0.58 -13.11
CA SER A 61 -10.00 -0.11 -11.74
C SER A 61 -11.50 -0.02 -11.49
#